data_AF-A0A7J6ULK7-F1
#
_entry.id   AF-A0A7J6ULK7-F1
#
_cell.length_a   1.000
_cell.length_b   1.000
_cell.length_c   1.000
_cell.angle_alpha   90.00
_cell.angle_beta   90.00
_cell.angle_gamma   90.00
#
_symmetry.space_group_name_H-M   'P 1'
#
loop_
_entity.id
_entity.type
_entity.pdbx_description
1 polymer ?
#
loop_
_entity_poly.entity_id
_entity_poly.type
_entity_poly.pdbx_seq_one_letter_code
_entity_poly.pdbx_strand_id
1 'polypeptide(L)'
;MTLARHAYTTLIASSFSVIVTGLNNGLGLTPPMGWISWEICINEDLYKRMADALVDQGYKDVGYEYVNVDDCWAQKERGGAGRMVPDPERFPNGIKGLADY
;
A
#
# COMPACT_ATOMS: atom_id res chain seq x y z
N MET A 1 -57.48 -47.36 -12.62
CA MET A 1 -57.41 -45.99 -12.08
C MET A 1 -56.23 -45.95 -11.13
N THR A 2 -55.03 -45.72 -11.68
CA THR A 2 -53.75 -45.85 -10.96
C THR A 2 -53.07 -44.49 -11.01
N LEU A 3 -53.13 -43.74 -9.91
CA LEU A 3 -52.51 -42.41 -9.79
C LEU A 3 -51.02 -42.58 -9.43
N ALA A 4 -50.14 -42.16 -10.34
CA ALA A 4 -48.70 -42.10 -10.12
C ALA A 4 -48.35 -40.95 -9.15
N ARG A 5 -47.78 -41.29 -8.00
CA ARG A 5 -47.26 -40.30 -7.04
C ARG A 5 -45.92 -39.78 -7.56
N HIS A 6 -45.87 -38.51 -7.94
CA HIS A 6 -44.62 -37.82 -8.28
C HIS A 6 -43.89 -37.47 -6.97
N ALA A 7 -42.72 -38.06 -6.75
CA ALA A 7 -41.83 -37.67 -5.66
C ALA A 7 -41.11 -36.37 -6.03
N TYR A 8 -41.33 -35.32 -5.26
CA TYR A 8 -40.62 -34.06 -5.41
C TYR A 8 -39.26 -34.15 -4.71
N THR A 9 -38.18 -34.26 -5.48
CA THR A 9 -36.81 -34.20 -4.95
C THR A 9 -36.44 -32.74 -4.68
N THR A 10 -36.32 -32.35 -3.41
CA THR A 10 -35.82 -31.02 -3.02
C THR A 10 -34.31 -30.97 -3.20
N LEU A 11 -33.81 -30.12 -4.11
CA LEU A 11 -32.38 -29.82 -4.25
C LEU A 11 -31.96 -28.82 -3.16
N ILE A 12 -31.11 -29.25 -2.23
CA ILE A 12 -30.47 -28.36 -1.26
C ILE A 12 -29.22 -27.78 -1.93
N ALA A 13 -29.26 -26.48 -2.26
CA ALA A 13 -28.07 -25.77 -2.70
C ALA A 13 -27.13 -25.56 -1.49
N SER A 14 -26.01 -26.28 -1.47
CA SER A 14 -24.95 -26.07 -0.48
C SER A 14 -24.11 -24.86 -0.91
N SER A 15 -24.18 -23.77 -0.15
CA SER A 15 -23.32 -22.61 -0.31
C SER A 15 -21.94 -22.90 0.29
N PHE A 16 -20.94 -23.09 -0.56
CA PHE A 16 -19.55 -23.12 -0.14
C PHE A 16 -19.12 -21.71 0.27
N SER A 17 -18.84 -21.50 1.55
CA SER A 17 -18.20 -20.28 2.02
C SER A 17 -16.70 -20.38 1.74
N VAL A 18 -16.18 -19.47 0.91
CA VAL A 18 -14.74 -19.30 0.72
C VAL A 18 -14.18 -18.63 1.97
N ILE A 19 -13.34 -19.36 2.71
CA ILE A 19 -12.56 -18.76 3.80
C ILE A 19 -11.44 -17.96 3.13
N VAL A 20 -11.58 -16.63 3.14
CA VAL A 20 -10.49 -15.73 2.78
C VAL A 20 -9.57 -15.62 3.99
N THR A 21 -8.31 -15.99 3.82
CA THR A 21 -7.27 -15.80 4.84
C THR A 21 -6.47 -14.55 4.48
N GLY A 22 -6.40 -13.61 5.42
CA GLY A 22 -5.59 -12.39 5.30
C GLY A 22 -4.72 -12.21 6.55
N LEU A 23 -3.60 -11.50 6.41
CA LEU A 23 -2.77 -11.15 7.55
C LEU A 23 -3.53 -10.18 8.45
N ASN A 24 -3.93 -10.62 9.64
CA ASN A 24 -4.61 -9.77 10.62
C ASN A 24 -3.58 -9.01 11.48
N ASN A 25 -2.95 -8.00 10.89
CA ASN A 25 -2.02 -7.08 11.57
C ASN A 25 -2.66 -5.74 11.97
N GLY A 26 -3.98 -5.59 11.79
CA GLY A 26 -4.71 -4.35 12.07
C GLY A 26 -4.60 -3.25 11.00
N LEU A 27 -3.92 -3.50 9.88
CA LEU A 27 -3.76 -2.55 8.77
C LEU A 27 -4.53 -3.01 7.53
N GLY A 28 -4.70 -2.11 6.54
CA GLY A 28 -5.28 -2.46 5.24
C GLY A 28 -6.76 -2.88 5.28
N LEU A 29 -7.51 -2.43 6.29
CA LEU A 29 -8.95 -2.68 6.40
C LEU A 29 -9.74 -1.99 5.27
N THR A 30 -9.19 -0.89 4.75
CA THR A 30 -9.57 -0.27 3.48
C THR A 30 -8.35 -0.20 2.57
N PRO A 31 -8.54 -0.11 1.23
CA PRO A 31 -7.42 0.11 0.32
C PRO A 31 -6.59 1.34 0.75
N PRO A 32 -5.25 1.25 0.82
CA PRO A 32 -4.41 2.39 1.15
C PRO A 32 -4.48 3.43 0.03
N MET A 33 -4.54 4.71 0.41
CA MET A 33 -4.63 5.83 -0.52
C MET A 33 -3.42 6.76 -0.33
N GLY A 34 -2.77 7.12 -1.42
CA GLY A 34 -1.54 7.90 -1.37
C GLY A 34 -0.95 8.19 -2.73
N TRP A 35 0.30 8.62 -2.72
CA TRP A 35 1.08 8.97 -3.89
C TRP A 35 2.40 8.18 -3.91
N ILE A 36 2.88 7.88 -5.11
CA ILE A 36 4.18 7.28 -5.35
C ILE A 36 4.85 8.02 -6.51
N SER A 37 6.15 8.28 -6.38
CA SER A 37 6.94 8.77 -7.50
C SER A 37 7.21 7.63 -8.47
N TRP A 38 7.07 7.87 -9.77
CA TRP A 38 7.55 6.95 -10.80
C TRP A 38 8.34 7.74 -11.85
N GLU A 39 9.61 8.01 -11.56
CA GLU A 39 10.57 8.58 -12.52
C GLU A 39 12.01 8.14 -12.20
N ILE A 40 12.92 8.34 -13.15
CA ILE A 40 14.32 7.94 -13.04
C ILE A 40 15.02 8.96 -12.12
N CYS A 41 15.31 8.52 -10.89
CA CYS A 41 16.05 9.21 -9.83
C CYS A 41 15.29 10.30 -9.05
N ILE A 42 14.93 9.94 -7.81
CA ILE A 42 14.20 10.74 -6.83
C ILE A 42 15.13 11.53 -5.88
N ASN A 43 14.60 12.52 -5.16
CA ASN A 43 15.31 13.22 -4.08
C ASN A 43 14.37 13.70 -2.96
N GLU A 44 14.94 14.09 -1.83
CA GLU A 44 14.23 14.52 -0.63
C GLU A 44 13.28 15.71 -0.89
N ASP A 45 13.72 16.70 -1.68
CA ASP A 45 12.92 17.88 -1.98
C ASP A 45 11.67 17.55 -2.80
N LEU A 46 11.72 16.54 -3.68
CA LEU A 46 10.55 16.06 -4.40
C LEU A 46 9.47 15.56 -3.44
N TYR A 47 9.85 14.74 -2.45
CA TYR A 47 8.90 14.19 -1.50
C TYR A 47 8.33 15.25 -0.57
N LYS A 48 9.15 16.20 -0.10
CA LYS A 48 8.66 17.32 0.71
C LYS A 48 7.62 18.14 -0.04
N ARG A 49 7.90 18.53 -1.29
CA ARG A 49 6.94 19.25 -2.14
C ARG A 49 5.65 18.46 -2.36
N MET A 50 5.73 17.13 -2.48
CA MET A 50 4.54 16.32 -2.63
C MET A 50 3.75 16.17 -1.33
N ALA A 51 4.42 16.05 -0.19
CA ALA A 51 3.75 16.08 1.12
C ALA A 51 2.99 17.40 1.32
N ASP A 52 3.64 18.54 1.03
CA ASP A 52 3.00 19.86 1.07
C ASP A 52 1.80 19.93 0.12
N ALA A 53 1.95 19.49 -1.13
CA ALA A 53 0.87 19.49 -2.12
C ALA A 53 -0.32 18.63 -1.69
N LEU A 54 -0.10 17.48 -1.06
CA LEU A 54 -1.19 16.63 -0.56
C LEU A 54 -2.00 17.33 0.54
N VAL A 55 -1.35 18.15 1.36
CA VAL A 55 -2.01 18.96 2.40
C VAL A 55 -2.69 20.18 1.77
N ASP A 56 -1.94 21.00 1.05
CA ASP A 56 -2.40 22.29 0.52
C ASP A 56 -3.54 22.15 -0.49
N GLN A 57 -3.59 21.03 -1.21
CA GLN A 57 -4.64 20.76 -2.21
C GLN A 57 -5.79 19.91 -1.65
N GLY A 58 -5.78 19.58 -0.36
CA GLY A 58 -6.88 18.87 0.32
C GLY A 58 -6.95 17.37 0.04
N TYR A 59 -5.93 16.76 -0.58
CA TYR A 59 -5.89 15.32 -0.80
C TYR A 59 -5.81 14.53 0.52
N LYS A 60 -5.08 15.06 1.49
CA LYS A 60 -5.01 14.48 2.84
C LYS A 60 -6.39 14.40 3.49
N ASP A 61 -7.22 15.44 3.33
CA ASP A 61 -8.56 15.51 3.93
C ASP A 61 -9.53 14.47 3.35
N VAL A 62 -9.23 13.92 2.16
CA VAL A 62 -10.01 12.86 1.51
C VAL A 62 -9.31 11.49 1.53
N GLY A 63 -8.28 11.34 2.38
CA GLY A 63 -7.68 10.05 2.74
C GLY A 63 -6.37 9.69 2.04
N TYR A 64 -5.76 10.59 1.25
CA TYR A 64 -4.42 10.34 0.69
C TYR A 64 -3.35 10.61 1.75
N GLU A 65 -3.00 9.57 2.51
CA GLU A 65 -2.12 9.66 3.68
C GLU A 65 -0.73 9.06 3.46
N TYR A 66 -0.55 8.25 2.42
CA TYR A 66 0.73 7.59 2.14
C TYR A 66 1.56 8.35 1.10
N VAL A 67 2.83 8.60 1.40
CA VAL A 67 3.84 9.10 0.46
C VAL A 67 4.90 8.01 0.32
N ASN A 68 4.85 7.27 -0.79
CA ASN A 68 5.67 6.09 -0.99
C ASN A 68 6.96 6.44 -1.73
N VAL A 69 8.09 6.11 -1.11
CA VAL A 69 9.42 6.20 -1.72
C VAL A 69 9.67 4.96 -2.57
N ASP A 70 9.94 5.14 -3.86
CA ASP A 70 10.21 4.05 -4.80
C ASP A 70 11.72 3.81 -4.93
N ASP A 71 12.18 3.20 -6.02
CA ASP A 71 13.58 2.85 -6.27
C ASP A 71 14.50 4.09 -6.24
N CYS A 72 15.81 3.87 -6.28
CA CYS A 72 16.83 4.91 -6.40
C CYS A 72 17.03 5.79 -5.14
N TRP A 73 16.51 5.39 -3.97
CA TRP A 73 16.73 6.12 -2.70
C TRP A 73 18.05 5.78 -1.99
N ALA A 74 18.55 4.57 -2.18
CA ALA A 74 19.74 4.06 -1.48
C ALA A 74 21.00 4.17 -2.35
N GLN A 75 22.16 4.20 -1.68
CA GLN A 75 23.45 3.96 -2.33
C GLN A 75 23.47 2.57 -2.99
N LYS A 76 24.24 2.44 -4.07
CA LYS A 76 24.43 1.15 -4.77
C LYS A 76 25.06 0.08 -3.87
N GLU A 77 25.98 0.51 -3.01
CA GLU A 77 26.67 -0.37 -2.07
C GLU A 77 26.07 -0.26 -0.67
N ARG A 78 26.08 -1.38 0.04
CA ARG A 78 25.68 -1.41 1.45
C ARG A 78 26.77 -0.78 2.31
N GLY A 79 26.33 -0.07 3.35
CA GLY A 79 27.23 0.46 4.37
C GLY A 79 27.71 -0.63 5.34
N GLY A 80 28.33 -0.17 6.43
CA GLY A 80 28.79 -1.05 7.51
C GLY A 80 27.69 -2.00 8.00
N ALA A 81 28.09 -3.24 8.33
CA ALA A 81 27.19 -4.32 8.74
C ALA A 81 26.09 -4.69 7.72
N GLY A 82 26.30 -4.40 6.43
CA GLY A 82 25.36 -4.77 5.36
C GLY A 82 24.07 -3.93 5.33
N ARG A 83 24.06 -2.78 6.01
CA ARG A 83 22.88 -1.91 6.08
C ARG A 83 22.70 -1.12 4.79
N MET A 84 21.46 -0.88 4.40
CA MET A 84 21.15 0.09 3.34
C MET A 84 21.46 1.50 3.86
N VAL A 85 22.03 2.33 3.00
CA VAL A 85 22.42 3.70 3.31
C VAL A 85 21.69 4.60 2.32
N PRO A 86 20.95 5.63 2.77
CA PRO A 86 20.36 6.62 1.86
C PRO A 86 21.45 7.28 1.02
N ASP A 87 21.17 7.54 -0.26
CA ASP A 87 22.08 8.32 -1.09
C ASP A 87 22.19 9.75 -0.53
N PRO A 88 23.39 10.22 -0.11
CA PRO A 88 23.55 11.50 0.59
C PRO A 88 23.39 12.71 -0.34
N GLU A 89 23.48 12.54 -1.65
CA GLU A 89 23.21 13.60 -2.62
C GLU A 89 21.69 13.80 -2.79
N ARG A 90 20.94 12.70 -2.77
CA ARG A 90 19.48 12.71 -2.95
C ARG A 90 18.72 12.95 -1.65
N PHE A 91 19.20 12.36 -0.56
CA PHE A 91 18.59 12.39 0.77
C PHE A 91 19.61 12.88 1.81
N PRO A 92 20.00 14.17 1.75
CA PRO A 92 21.02 14.72 2.64
C PRO A 92 20.65 14.63 4.13
N ASN A 93 19.36 14.59 4.48
CA ASN A 93 18.91 14.39 5.86
C ASN A 93 18.54 12.92 6.16
N GLY A 94 18.78 12.02 5.21
CA GLY A 94 18.41 10.61 5.25
C GLY A 94 16.90 10.36 5.25
N ILE A 95 16.51 9.09 5.13
CA ILE A 95 15.10 8.69 5.11
C ILE A 95 14.39 9.02 6.42
N LYS A 96 15.09 8.99 7.56
CA LYS A 96 14.50 9.41 8.84
C LYS A 96 14.13 10.90 8.81
N GLY A 97 15.01 11.77 8.30
CA GLY A 97 14.72 13.20 8.19
C GLY A 97 13.53 13.48 7.26
N LEU A 98 13.38 12.69 6.20
CA LEU A 98 12.20 12.75 5.34
C LEU A 98 10.92 12.23 6.03
N ALA A 99 11.01 11.18 6.86
CA ALA A 99 9.85 10.64 7.58
C ALA A 99 9.41 11.48 8.79
N ASP A 100 10.33 12.24 9.39
CA ASP A 100 10.02 13.19 10.46
C ASP A 100 9.32 14.46 9.94
N TYR A 101 9.50 14.78 8.64
CA TYR A 101 8.84 15.89 7.94
C TYR A 101 7.39 15.55 7.62
#